data_AF-A0A962G5Y8-F1
#
_entry.id   AF-A0A962G5Y8-F1
#
_cell.length_a   1.000
_cell.length_b   1.000
_cell.length_c   1.000
_cell.angle_alpha   90.00
_cell.angle_beta   90.00
_cell.angle_gamma   90.00
#
_symmetry.space_group_name_H-M   'P 1'
#
loop_
_entity.id
_entity.type
_entity.pdbx_description
1 polymer ?
#
loop_
_entity_poly.entity_id
_entity_poly.type
_entity_poly.pdbx_seq_one_letter_code
_entity_poly.pdbx_strand_id
1 'polypeptide(L)'
;MSYFANAGQILIEFVFGILVGLIVLRVLLQLVRANFHNPICQFLYKASNPILMPLRRVIPAWRRLDIAGVVLAWALLLLKRVLIFAMMPVMPSFAGLVVIAFADLISFVLMLMLILILVRVILSFVGSDSYHPVVPLVYQLTEPVL
;
A
#
# COMPACT_ATOMS: atom_id res chain seq x y z
N MET A 1 22.26 17.42 8.83
CA MET A 1 20.89 17.15 9.31
C MET A 1 20.97 16.79 10.78
N SER A 2 20.15 17.40 11.63
CA SER A 2 20.14 17.09 13.06
C SER A 2 19.65 15.65 13.28
N TYR A 3 20.19 14.95 14.29
CA TYR A 3 19.75 13.59 14.64
C TYR A 3 18.24 13.48 14.85
N PHE A 4 17.63 14.53 15.40
CA PHE A 4 16.18 14.63 15.59
C PHE A 4 15.40 14.64 14.26
N ALA A 5 15.89 15.33 13.23
CA ALA A 5 15.22 15.35 11.92
C ALA A 5 15.27 13.97 11.24
N ASN A 6 16.41 13.27 11.34
CA ASN A 6 16.55 11.92 10.81
C ASN A 6 15.62 10.93 11.52
N ALA A 7 15.54 11.01 12.86
CA ALA A 7 14.62 10.18 13.64
C ALA A 7 13.15 10.45 13.26
N GLY A 8 12.77 11.72 13.11
CA GLY A 8 11.43 12.10 12.65
C GLY A 8 11.09 11.55 11.26
N GLN A 9 12.03 11.63 10.32
CA GLN A 9 11.85 11.10 8.96
C GLN A 9 11.62 9.57 8.98
N ILE A 10 12.41 8.82 9.75
CA ILE A 10 12.25 7.36 9.86
C ILE A 10 10.87 7.00 10.42
N LEU A 11 10.40 7.70 11.45
CA LEU A 11 9.08 7.46 12.02
C LEU A 11 7.96 7.76 11.01
N ILE A 12 8.07 8.86 10.27
CA ILE A 12 7.13 9.21 9.21
C ILE A 12 7.14 8.13 8.12
N GLU A 13 8.31 7.72 7.64
CA GLU A 13 8.44 6.68 6.63
C GLU A 13 7.83 5.34 7.07
N PHE A 14 8.06 4.94 8.31
CA PHE A 14 7.54 3.71 8.87
C PHE A 14 6.00 3.75 9.01
N VAL A 15 5.47 4.79 9.66
CA VAL A 15 4.03 4.92 9.90
C VAL A 15 3.27 5.02 8.58
N PHE A 16 3.70 5.90 7.68
CA PHE A 16 3.06 6.03 6.37
C PHE A 16 3.27 4.79 5.49
N GLY A 17 4.41 4.11 5.60
CA GLY A 17 4.67 2.85 4.91
C GLY A 17 3.67 1.76 5.27
N ILE A 18 3.36 1.61 6.56
CA ILE A 18 2.34 0.66 7.04
C ILE A 18 0.95 1.08 6.54
N LEU A 19 0.58 2.36 6.71
CA LEU A 19 -0.75 2.86 6.31
C LEU A 19 -0.99 2.68 4.80
N VAL A 20 -0.04 3.11 3.99
CA VAL A 20 -0.09 2.96 2.52
C VAL A 20 -0.08 1.47 2.15
N GLY A 21 0.76 0.66 2.81
CA GLY A 21 0.80 -0.79 2.61
C GLY A 21 -0.54 -1.47 2.84
N LEU A 22 -1.23 -1.17 3.93
CA LEU A 22 -2.55 -1.72 4.24
C LEU A 22 -3.57 -1.37 3.15
N ILE A 23 -3.59 -0.11 2.69
CA ILE A 23 -4.55 0.35 1.69
C ILE A 23 -4.23 -0.22 0.30
N VAL A 24 -2.96 -0.18 -0.11
CA VAL A 24 -2.52 -0.73 -1.40
C VAL A 24 -2.80 -2.23 -1.45
N LEU A 25 -2.47 -2.98 -0.39
CA LEU A 25 -2.75 -4.41 -0.33
C LEU A 25 -4.25 -4.70 -0.45
N ARG A 26 -5.09 -3.91 0.23
CA ARG A 26 -6.55 -4.01 0.08
C ARG A 26 -7.01 -3.76 -1.37
N VAL A 27 -6.49 -2.71 -2.01
CA VAL A 27 -6.82 -2.39 -3.41
C VAL A 27 -6.42 -3.56 -4.32
N LEU A 28 -5.24 -4.13 -4.12
CA LEU A 28 -4.76 -5.27 -4.91
C LEU A 28 -5.59 -6.54 -4.68
N LEU A 29 -5.94 -6.85 -3.42
CA LEU A 29 -6.81 -7.99 -3.10
C LEU A 29 -8.19 -7.86 -3.73
N GLN A 30 -8.74 -6.64 -3.76
CA GLN A 30 -10.02 -6.37 -4.42
C GLN A 30 -9.91 -6.52 -5.95
N LEU A 31 -8.78 -6.14 -6.54
CA LEU A 31 -8.51 -6.26 -7.97
C LEU A 31 -8.48 -7.74 -8.41
N VAL A 32 -7.84 -8.60 -7.61
CA VAL A 32 -7.71 -10.05 -7.87
C VAL A 32 -8.93 -10.87 -7.43
N ARG A 33 -9.90 -10.26 -6.72
CA ARG A 33 -11.05 -10.96 -6.10
C ARG A 33 -10.61 -12.05 -5.11
N ALA A 34 -9.65 -11.71 -4.26
CA ALA A 34 -9.17 -12.64 -3.24
C ALA A 34 -10.32 -13.12 -2.35
N ASN A 35 -10.29 -14.40 -1.98
CA ASN A 35 -11.35 -15.02 -1.19
C ASN A 35 -11.50 -14.35 0.19
N PHE A 36 -12.67 -13.79 0.47
CA PHE A 36 -13.00 -13.13 1.75
C PHE A 36 -13.00 -14.07 2.96
N HIS A 37 -12.96 -15.39 2.73
CA HIS A 37 -12.84 -16.41 3.79
C HIS A 37 -11.43 -16.43 4.43
N ASN A 38 -10.44 -15.78 3.83
CA ASN A 38 -9.10 -15.71 4.40
C ASN A 38 -9.04 -14.72 5.58
N PRO A 39 -8.51 -15.11 6.76
CA PRO A 39 -8.43 -14.23 7.93
C PRO A 39 -7.64 -12.94 7.68
N ILE A 40 -6.64 -12.97 6.79
CA ILE A 40 -5.84 -11.79 6.43
C ILE A 40 -6.66 -10.80 5.61
N CYS A 41 -7.48 -11.29 4.67
CA CYS A 41 -8.42 -10.44 3.91
C CYS A 41 -9.41 -9.76 4.87
N GLN A 42 -9.92 -10.49 5.87
CA GLN A 42 -10.82 -9.92 6.88
C GLN A 42 -10.13 -8.88 7.75
N PHE A 43 -8.89 -9.13 8.17
CA PHE A 43 -8.09 -8.17 8.92
C PHE A 43 -7.87 -6.89 8.13
N LEU A 44 -7.44 -6.98 6.86
CA LEU A 44 -7.23 -5.83 5.99
C LEU A 44 -8.54 -5.06 5.74
N TYR A 45 -9.65 -5.78 5.56
CA TYR A 45 -10.95 -5.12 5.40
C TYR A 45 -11.33 -4.35 6.67
N LYS A 46 -11.21 -4.97 7.85
CA LYS A 46 -11.51 -4.34 9.14
C LYS A 46 -10.57 -3.17 9.46
N ALA A 47 -9.28 -3.30 9.19
CA ALA A 47 -8.27 -2.28 9.47
C ALA A 47 -8.40 -1.07 8.54
N SER A 48 -8.67 -1.26 7.25
CA SER A 48 -8.79 -0.14 6.31
C SER A 48 -10.19 0.49 6.30
N ASN A 49 -11.25 -0.23 6.69
CA ASN A 49 -12.62 0.30 6.72
C ASN A 49 -12.81 1.60 7.53
N PRO A 50 -12.28 1.78 8.76
CA PRO A 50 -12.49 3.02 9.50
C PRO A 50 -11.92 4.23 8.76
N ILE A 51 -10.83 4.05 8.00
CA ILE A 51 -10.19 5.12 7.23
C ILE A 51 -10.91 5.32 5.88
N LEU A 52 -11.40 4.25 5.26
CA LEU A 52 -12.06 4.28 3.95
C LEU A 52 -13.54 4.66 3.99
N MET A 53 -14.25 4.41 5.10
CA MET A 53 -15.67 4.74 5.25
C MET A 53 -16.00 6.24 5.06
N PRO A 54 -15.26 7.20 5.64
CA PRO A 54 -15.52 8.62 5.37
C PRO A 54 -15.26 8.97 3.90
N LEU A 55 -14.25 8.37 3.27
CA LEU A 55 -13.88 8.68 1.89
C LEU A 55 -14.82 8.04 0.86
N ARG A 56 -15.36 6.85 1.14
CA ARG A 56 -16.37 6.16 0.32
C ARG A 56 -17.72 6.89 0.25
N ARG A 57 -17.98 7.85 1.15
CA ARG A 57 -19.15 8.73 1.04
C ARG A 57 -19.02 9.76 -0.08
N VAL A 58 -17.79 10.11 -0.46
CA VAL A 58 -17.50 11.13 -1.47
C VAL A 58 -17.14 10.48 -2.81
N ILE A 59 -16.44 9.34 -2.79
CA ILE A 59 -15.95 8.68 -4.00
C ILE A 59 -16.75 7.38 -4.23
N PRO A 60 -17.56 7.29 -5.31
CA PRO A 60 -18.27 6.08 -5.65
C PRO A 60 -17.29 4.95 -6.03
N ALA A 61 -17.56 3.74 -5.57
CA ALA A 61 -16.77 2.57 -5.95
C ALA A 61 -17.04 2.20 -7.42
N TRP A 62 -16.01 2.21 -8.28
CA TRP A 62 -16.19 1.87 -9.70
C TRP A 62 -15.77 0.41 -9.97
N ARG A 63 -16.76 -0.45 -10.21
CA ARG A 63 -16.60 -1.84 -10.69
C ARG A 63 -15.64 -2.68 -9.83
N ARG A 64 -14.41 -2.87 -10.31
CA ARG A 64 -13.40 -3.80 -9.78
C ARG A 64 -12.24 -3.09 -9.08
N LEU A 65 -12.11 -1.78 -9.26
CA LEU A 65 -11.05 -0.96 -8.67
C LEU A 65 -11.63 -0.14 -7.52
N ASP A 66 -11.03 -0.24 -6.34
CA ASP A 66 -11.33 0.66 -5.23
C ASP A 66 -10.65 2.01 -5.50
N ILE A 67 -11.29 2.85 -6.33
CA ILE A 67 -10.79 4.20 -6.66
C ILE A 67 -10.59 5.01 -5.37
N ALA A 68 -11.49 4.86 -4.39
CA ALA A 68 -11.34 5.53 -3.10
C ALA A 68 -10.07 5.07 -2.39
N GLY A 69 -9.73 3.77 -2.45
CA GLY A 69 -8.49 3.23 -1.94
C GLY A 69 -7.24 3.78 -2.65
N VAL A 70 -7.25 3.84 -3.98
CA VAL A 70 -6.11 4.39 -4.75
C VAL A 70 -5.90 5.87 -4.43
N VAL A 71 -6.98 6.66 -4.43
CA VAL A 71 -6.93 8.09 -4.09
C VAL A 71 -6.46 8.30 -2.65
N LEU A 72 -6.91 7.47 -1.71
CA LEU A 72 -6.46 7.54 -0.32
C LEU A 72 -4.97 7.22 -0.18
N ALA A 73 -4.49 6.15 -0.83
CA ALA A 73 -3.07 5.79 -0.82
C ALA A 73 -2.20 6.91 -1.40
N TRP A 74 -2.65 7.52 -2.51
CA TRP A 74 -1.97 8.65 -3.12
C TRP A 74 -1.97 9.88 -2.22
N ALA A 75 -3.11 10.21 -1.59
CA ALA A 75 -3.22 11.33 -0.67
C ALA A 75 -2.33 11.15 0.57
N LEU A 76 -2.21 9.93 1.09
CA LEU A 76 -1.30 9.62 2.19
C LEU A 76 0.17 9.78 1.79
N LEU A 77 0.55 9.37 0.58
CA LEU A 77 1.90 9.59 0.07
C LEU A 77 2.21 11.06 -0.17
N LEU A 78 1.23 11.82 -0.65
CA LEU A 78 1.34 13.28 -0.77
C LEU A 78 1.54 13.92 0.60
N LEU A 79 0.73 13.54 1.59
CA LEU A 79 0.85 14.02 2.97
C LEU A 79 2.22 13.67 3.56
N LYS A 80 2.68 12.41 3.37
CA LYS A 80 4.03 11.95 3.76
C LYS A 80 5.11 12.85 3.17
N ARG A 81 5.04 13.14 1.86
CA ARG A 81 6.05 13.98 1.19
C ARG A 81 6.02 15.41 1.70
N VAL A 82 4.85 15.98 1.92
CA VAL A 82 4.70 17.31 2.52
C VAL A 82 5.34 17.35 3.90
N LEU A 83 5.09 16.35 4.76
CA LEU A 83 5.70 16.23 6.09
C LEU A 83 7.23 16.11 6.04
N ILE A 84 7.78 15.28 5.15
CA ILE A 84 9.23 15.11 5.02
C ILE A 84 9.89 16.39 4.50
N PHE A 85 9.34 16.99 3.44
CA PHE A 85 9.91 18.21 2.86
C PHE A 85 9.75 19.43 3.77
N ALA A 86 8.76 19.46 4.66
CA ALA A 86 8.65 20.49 5.69
C ALA A 86 9.81 20.45 6.71
N MET A 87 10.50 19.31 6.84
CA MET A 87 11.70 19.17 7.66
C MET A 87 12.99 19.50 6.89
N MET A 88 12.89 19.79 5.59
CA MET A 88 14.00 20.13 4.71
C MET A 88 13.96 21.63 4.33
N PRO A 89 15.11 22.26 4.06
CA PRO A 89 15.16 23.66 3.65
C PRO A 89 14.64 23.90 2.22
N VAL A 90 14.42 22.84 1.45
CA VAL A 90 13.96 22.90 0.05
C VAL A 90 12.58 22.27 -0.05
N MET A 91 11.60 23.09 -0.44
CA MET A 91 10.24 22.62 -0.72
C MET A 91 10.01 22.61 -2.23
N PRO A 92 9.71 21.43 -2.83
CA PRO A 92 9.34 21.35 -4.24
C PRO A 92 8.06 22.15 -4.51
N SER A 93 7.84 22.53 -5.78
CA SER A 93 6.56 23.11 -6.19
C SER A 93 5.41 22.17 -5.89
N PHE A 94 4.19 22.70 -5.72
CA PHE A 94 3.00 21.88 -5.48
C PHE A 94 2.81 20.82 -6.59
N ALA A 95 3.01 21.21 -7.85
CA ALA A 95 3.00 20.28 -8.97
C ALA A 95 4.08 19.20 -8.85
N GLY A 96 5.28 19.55 -8.39
CA GLY A 96 6.35 18.59 -8.11
C GLY A 96 5.96 17.58 -7.03
N LEU A 97 5.33 18.02 -5.93
CA LEU A 97 4.87 17.12 -4.86
C LEU A 97 3.81 16.14 -5.35
N VAL A 98 2.86 16.61 -6.17
CA VAL A 98 1.81 15.77 -6.79
C VAL A 98 2.43 14.69 -7.67
N VAL A 99 3.40 15.05 -8.51
CA VAL A 99 4.12 14.10 -9.39
C VAL A 99 4.95 13.12 -8.57
N ILE A 100 5.67 13.57 -7.55
CA ILE A 100 6.47 12.71 -6.67
C ILE A 100 5.57 11.72 -5.93
N ALA A 101 4.44 12.16 -5.37
CA ALA A 101 3.51 11.29 -4.67
C ALA A 101 2.90 10.23 -5.59
N PHE A 102 2.66 10.58 -6.87
CA PHE A 102 2.22 9.62 -7.87
C PHE A 102 3.31 8.61 -8.23
N ALA A 103 4.54 9.08 -8.43
CA ALA A 103 5.70 8.22 -8.66
C ALA A 103 5.98 7.29 -7.48
N ASP A 104 5.82 7.77 -6.24
CA ASP A 104 5.93 6.96 -5.03
C ASP A 104 4.87 5.87 -4.97
N LEU A 105 3.64 6.17 -5.38
CA LEU A 105 2.56 5.17 -5.39
C LEU A 105 2.90 4.03 -6.35
N ILE A 106 3.35 4.38 -7.56
CA ILE A 106 3.81 3.40 -8.55
C ILE A 106 4.99 2.61 -7.98
N SER A 107 5.99 3.30 -7.43
CA SER A 107 7.20 2.68 -6.88
C SER A 107 6.86 1.74 -5.71
N PHE A 108 5.91 2.12 -4.86
CA PHE A 108 5.44 1.31 -3.75
C PHE A 108 4.72 0.04 -4.23
N VAL A 109 3.83 0.17 -5.22
CA VAL A 109 3.14 -0.98 -5.82
C VAL A 109 4.13 -1.93 -6.48
N LEU A 110 5.08 -1.40 -7.26
CA LEU A 110 6.12 -2.19 -7.91
C LEU A 110 7.03 -2.91 -6.90
N MET A 111 7.47 -2.20 -5.86
CA MET A 111 8.29 -2.80 -4.80
C MET A 111 7.53 -3.87 -4.03
N LEU A 112 6.25 -3.64 -3.74
CA LEU A 112 5.38 -4.64 -3.10
C LEU A 112 5.20 -5.87 -4.00
N MET A 113 4.95 -5.69 -5.30
CA MET A 113 4.85 -6.81 -6.25
C MET A 113 6.16 -7.58 -6.36
N LEU A 114 7.30 -6.88 -6.42
CA LEU A 114 8.62 -7.51 -6.44
C LEU A 114 8.82 -8.37 -5.19
N ILE A 115 8.50 -7.85 -4.01
CA ILE A 115 8.59 -8.60 -2.76
C ILE A 115 7.67 -9.82 -2.79
N LEU A 116 6.42 -9.69 -3.23
CA LEU A 116 5.49 -10.81 -3.33
C LEU A 116 5.97 -11.90 -4.30
N ILE A 117 6.55 -11.51 -5.44
CA ILE A 117 7.15 -12.45 -6.40
C ILE A 117 8.34 -13.17 -5.75
N LEU A 118 9.22 -12.46 -5.05
CA LEU A 118 10.33 -13.08 -4.33
C LEU A 118 9.83 -14.07 -3.27
N VAL A 119 8.79 -13.72 -2.51
CA VAL A 119 8.15 -14.63 -1.55
C VAL A 119 7.59 -15.86 -2.26
N ARG A 120 6.89 -15.70 -3.41
CA ARG A 120 6.36 -16.82 -4.19
C ARG A 120 7.47 -17.76 -4.67
N VAL A 121 8.59 -17.21 -5.13
CA VAL A 121 9.76 -17.99 -5.56
C VAL A 121 10.35 -18.77 -4.39
N ILE A 122 10.50 -18.14 -3.22
CA ILE A 122 10.99 -18.81 -2.00
C ILE A 122 10.03 -19.94 -1.58
N LEU A 123 8.71 -19.68 -1.58
CA LEU A 123 7.69 -20.68 -1.26
C LEU A 123 7.71 -21.87 -2.23
N SER A 124 8.07 -21.64 -3.50
CA SER A 124 8.23 -22.71 -4.50
C SER A 124 9.42 -23.62 -4.21
N PHE A 125 10.49 -23.12 -3.58
CA PHE A 125 11.66 -23.94 -3.25
C PHE A 125 11.51 -24.72 -1.95
N VAL A 126 10.82 -24.16 -0.95
CA VAL A 126 10.70 -24.75 0.38
C VAL A 126 9.62 -25.84 0.44
N GLY A 127 8.70 -25.87 -0.54
CA GLY A 127 7.50 -26.70 -0.49
C GLY A 127 6.45 -26.04 0.39
N SER A 128 5.33 -25.61 -0.20
CA SER A 128 4.30 -24.86 0.51
C SER A 128 3.25 -25.79 1.10
N ASP A 129 3.18 -25.85 2.44
CA ASP A 129 2.04 -26.45 3.12
C ASP A 129 0.81 -25.56 2.92
N SER A 130 -0.23 -26.11 2.29
CA SER A 130 -1.40 -25.34 1.79
C SER A 130 -2.31 -24.81 2.90
N TYR A 131 -2.07 -25.18 4.16
CA TYR A 131 -2.87 -24.75 5.30
C TYR A 131 -2.60 -23.29 5.74
N HIS A 132 -1.46 -22.69 5.39
CA HIS A 132 -1.14 -21.35 5.86
C HIS A 132 -1.85 -20.26 5.02
N PRO A 133 -2.62 -19.34 5.65
CA PRO A 133 -3.48 -18.40 4.93
C PRO A 133 -2.72 -17.38 4.06
N VAL A 134 -1.43 -17.13 4.30
CA VAL A 134 -0.63 -16.21 3.46
C VAL A 134 -0.35 -16.81 2.08
N VAL A 135 -0.17 -18.13 1.99
CA VAL A 135 0.23 -18.82 0.75
C VAL A 135 -0.76 -18.52 -0.39
N PRO A 136 -2.07 -18.81 -0.28
CA PRO A 136 -3.00 -18.56 -1.38
C PRO A 136 -3.09 -17.08 -1.77
N LEU A 137 -2.83 -16.15 -0.84
CA LEU A 137 -2.83 -14.72 -1.15
C LEU A 137 -1.63 -14.30 -1.98
N VAL A 138 -0.45 -14.82 -1.67
CA VAL A 138 0.77 -14.55 -2.45
C VAL A 138 0.60 -15.07 -3.86
N TYR A 139 0.06 -16.28 -4.04
CA TYR A 139 -0.24 -16.83 -5.37
C TYR A 139 -1.26 -15.97 -6.13
N GLN A 140 -2.40 -15.64 -5.51
CA GLN A 140 -3.43 -14.80 -6.13
C GLN A 140 -2.88 -13.42 -6.53
N LEU A 141 -2.21 -12.73 -5.63
CA LEU A 141 -1.70 -11.37 -5.87
C LEU A 141 -0.65 -11.30 -6.98
N THR A 142 0.10 -12.39 -7.21
CA THR A 142 1.15 -12.45 -8.23
C THR A 142 0.70 -13.10 -9.53
N GLU A 143 -0.42 -13.84 -9.55
CA GLU A 143 -1.03 -14.43 -10.75
C GLU A 143 -1.27 -13.44 -11.91
N PRO A 144 -1.76 -12.20 -11.72
CA PRO A 144 -1.97 -11.31 -12.87
C PRO A 144 -0.68 -10.81 -13.53
N VAL A 145 0.48 -10.97 -12.87
CA VAL A 145 1.78 -10.47 -13.34
C VAL A 145 2.64 -11.60 -13.91
N LEU A 146 2.37 -12.86 -13.54
CA LEU A 146 3.10 -14.07 -13.94
C LEU A 146 2.25 -14.94 -14.86
#